data_AF-A0A529HYN2-F1
#
_entry.id   AF-A0A529HYN2-F1
#
_cell.length_a   1.000
_cell.length_b   1.000
_cell.length_c   1.000
_cell.angle_alpha   90.00
_cell.angle_beta   90.00
_cell.angle_gamma   90.00
#
_symmetry.space_group_name_H-M   'P 1'
#
loop_
_entity.id
_entity.type
_entity.pdbx_description
1 polymer ?
#
loop_
_entity_poly.entity_id
_entity_poly.type
_entity_poly.pdbx_seq_one_letter_code
_entity_poly.pdbx_strand_id
1 'polypeptide(L)'
;ADIDFRGQFGQDLDFIGFDIYPMLYDEMRRTGGHAATQALHLDICRAYSGNFIVPEQASGFGSQPGFSTMTPEPGEMRRMAMTSVARGADGVMFFRWRPAHFGAEIYWMGVIDHDDVPRRRYDEAGRFFHEIAAAKEQILGTAVRMDLGIAGADFDNQEAHKTYPIGLPSPLEDATLLHRHCYQNGIACGFIHPEDDLSRLKALYVPHWVMWKDEWNEAVETFVRNGGTLILSALSGTRDENNHIIREQAPGKALAALSGVR
;
A
#
# COMPACT_ATOMS: atom_id res chain seq x y z
N ALA A 1 -16.39 10.14 0.85
CA ALA A 1 -15.52 11.11 0.17
C ALA A 1 -14.17 10.43 0.12
N ASP A 2 -13.72 10.09 -1.08
CA ASP A 2 -12.43 9.43 -1.27
C ASP A 2 -11.35 10.51 -1.13
N ILE A 3 -10.37 10.30 -0.24
CA ILE A 3 -9.30 11.26 0.04
C ILE A 3 -8.08 10.87 -0.81
N ASP A 4 -7.54 11.82 -1.56
CA ASP A 4 -6.24 11.65 -2.20
C ASP A 4 -5.13 11.86 -1.17
N PHE A 5 -4.51 10.75 -0.75
CA PHE A 5 -3.42 10.74 0.22
C PHE A 5 -2.08 11.24 -0.35
N ARG A 6 -1.91 11.28 -1.68
CA ARG A 6 -0.72 11.84 -2.33
C ARG A 6 -0.89 13.33 -2.66
N GLY A 7 -2.14 13.77 -2.81
CA GLY A 7 -2.52 15.16 -3.04
C GLY A 7 -2.34 16.05 -1.80
N GLN A 8 -3.06 17.17 -1.79
CA GLN A 8 -2.89 18.23 -0.78
C GLN A 8 -2.95 17.71 0.67
N PHE A 9 -3.83 16.76 0.97
CA PHE A 9 -3.96 16.20 2.31
C PHE A 9 -2.63 15.62 2.83
N GLY A 10 -1.92 14.85 2.01
CA GLY A 10 -0.63 14.28 2.39
C GLY A 10 0.49 15.32 2.42
N GLN A 11 0.44 16.30 1.52
CA GLN A 11 1.47 17.36 1.40
C GLN A 11 1.44 18.37 2.55
N ASP A 12 0.29 18.53 3.21
CA ASP A 12 0.12 19.40 4.38
C ASP A 12 0.56 18.72 5.71
N LEU A 13 1.07 17.48 5.67
CA LEU A 13 1.51 16.71 6.84
C LEU A 13 3.04 16.52 6.87
N ASP A 14 3.61 16.47 8.07
CA ASP A 14 5.04 16.13 8.25
C ASP A 14 5.32 14.65 7.93
N PHE A 15 4.36 13.77 8.20
CA PHE A 15 4.38 12.35 7.87
C PHE A 15 2.95 11.80 7.88
N ILE A 16 2.71 10.73 7.12
CA ILE A 16 1.42 10.03 7.09
C ILE A 16 1.35 8.99 8.20
N GLY A 17 0.19 8.89 8.84
CA GLY A 17 -0.19 7.76 9.68
C GLY A 17 -1.27 6.92 9.00
N PHE A 18 -1.14 5.60 9.04
CA PHE A 18 -2.13 4.69 8.47
C PHE A 18 -2.41 3.49 9.37
N ASP A 19 -3.70 3.22 9.59
CA ASP A 19 -4.17 2.15 10.47
C ASP A 19 -4.22 0.82 9.73
N ILE A 20 -3.66 -0.23 10.33
CA ILE A 20 -3.43 -1.52 9.68
C ILE A 20 -4.11 -2.65 10.47
N TYR A 21 -5.20 -3.16 9.89
CA TYR A 21 -5.98 -4.29 10.39
C TYR A 21 -6.09 -5.43 9.37
N PRO A 22 -5.03 -6.24 9.17
CA PRO A 22 -4.97 -7.24 8.09
C PRO A 22 -6.09 -8.26 8.10
N MET A 23 -6.44 -8.76 9.30
CA MET A 23 -7.49 -9.76 9.46
C MET A 23 -8.89 -9.17 9.26
N LEU A 24 -9.07 -7.86 9.52
CA LEU A 24 -10.33 -7.17 9.18
C LEU A 24 -10.49 -7.09 7.67
N TYR A 25 -9.44 -6.68 6.95
CA TYR A 25 -9.47 -6.60 5.50
C TYR A 25 -9.71 -7.96 4.86
N ASP A 26 -9.06 -9.01 5.38
CA ASP A 26 -9.25 -10.37 4.86
C ASP A 26 -10.66 -10.89 5.13
N GLU A 27 -11.25 -10.62 6.30
CA GLU A 27 -12.64 -11.00 6.61
C GLU A 27 -13.64 -10.27 5.70
N MET A 28 -13.50 -8.95 5.55
CA MET A 28 -14.42 -8.12 4.78
C MET A 28 -14.37 -8.42 3.28
N ARG A 29 -13.19 -8.73 2.74
CA ARG A 29 -12.97 -8.92 1.31
C ARG A 29 -12.82 -10.38 0.89
N ARG A 30 -12.70 -11.30 1.85
CA ARG A 30 -12.44 -12.74 1.63
C ARG A 30 -11.27 -12.98 0.69
N THR A 31 -10.19 -12.21 0.88
CA THR A 31 -9.01 -12.22 -0.01
C THR A 31 -8.16 -13.49 0.10
N GLY A 32 -8.33 -14.24 1.19
CA GLY A 32 -7.57 -15.44 1.52
C GLY A 32 -6.10 -15.11 1.68
N GLY A 33 -5.66 -14.65 2.84
CA GLY A 33 -4.24 -14.42 3.13
C GLY A 33 -3.94 -13.00 3.57
N HIS A 34 -4.33 -12.69 4.81
CA HIS A 34 -4.12 -11.41 5.47
C HIS A 34 -2.66 -10.90 5.41
N ALA A 35 -1.66 -11.78 5.34
CA ALA A 35 -0.25 -11.36 5.24
C ALA A 35 0.08 -10.66 3.92
N ALA A 36 -0.43 -11.16 2.78
CA ALA A 36 -0.26 -10.51 1.48
C ALA A 36 -1.09 -9.22 1.42
N THR A 37 -2.32 -9.25 1.95
CA THR A 37 -3.19 -8.09 2.07
C THR A 37 -2.56 -6.99 2.93
N GLN A 38 -1.87 -7.34 4.02
CA GLN A 38 -1.13 -6.38 4.84
C GLN A 38 0.00 -5.73 4.04
N ALA A 39 0.82 -6.54 3.37
CA ALA A 39 1.95 -6.04 2.59
C ALA A 39 1.49 -5.08 1.50
N LEU A 40 0.38 -5.38 0.81
CA LEU A 40 -0.24 -4.51 -0.19
C LEU A 40 -0.58 -3.13 0.38
N HIS A 41 -1.34 -3.07 1.48
CA HIS A 41 -1.75 -1.79 2.07
C HIS A 41 -0.57 -0.96 2.58
N LEU A 42 0.44 -1.61 3.18
CA LEU A 42 1.65 -0.94 3.64
C LEU A 42 2.44 -0.35 2.46
N ASP A 43 2.59 -1.09 1.35
CA ASP A 43 3.29 -0.58 0.18
C ASP A 43 2.53 0.57 -0.51
N ILE A 44 1.19 0.51 -0.53
CA ILE A 44 0.34 1.62 -1.01
C ILE A 44 0.54 2.86 -0.13
N CYS A 45 0.48 2.70 1.20
CA CYS A 45 0.70 3.80 2.14
C CYS A 45 2.08 4.44 1.94
N ARG A 46 3.13 3.61 1.79
CA ARG A 46 4.49 4.09 1.53
C ARG A 46 4.59 4.88 0.23
N ALA A 47 3.80 4.55 -0.80
CA ALA A 47 3.82 5.26 -2.09
C ALA A 47 3.23 6.68 -2.01
N TYR A 48 2.49 7.01 -0.97
CA TYR A 48 1.93 8.35 -0.79
C TYR A 48 2.93 9.36 -0.22
N SER A 49 3.85 8.94 0.66
CA SER A 49 4.73 9.87 1.39
C SER A 49 6.15 9.37 1.67
N GLY A 50 6.50 8.15 1.28
CA GLY A 50 7.71 7.48 1.75
C GLY A 50 7.49 6.82 3.11
N ASN A 51 8.45 6.94 4.03
CA ASN A 51 8.30 6.35 5.36
C ASN A 51 7.10 6.97 6.10
N PHE A 52 6.44 6.15 6.91
CA PHE A 52 5.17 6.50 7.55
C PHE A 52 5.15 5.95 8.97
N ILE A 53 4.08 6.23 9.70
CA ILE A 53 3.81 5.58 10.98
C ILE A 53 2.55 4.73 10.89
N VAL A 54 2.46 3.71 11.75
CA VAL A 54 1.25 2.91 11.96
C VAL A 54 0.68 3.27 13.33
N PRO A 55 -0.29 4.21 13.40
CA PRO A 55 -0.92 4.61 14.65
C PRO A 55 -1.76 3.49 15.25
N GLU A 56 -2.36 2.67 14.41
CA GLU A 56 -3.14 1.52 14.86
C GLU A 56 -2.69 0.23 14.17
N GLN A 57 -1.84 -0.52 14.86
CA GLN A 57 -1.51 -1.90 14.54
C GLN A 57 -2.47 -2.83 15.28
N ALA A 58 -3.08 -3.78 14.55
CA ALA A 58 -3.90 -4.83 15.16
C ALA A 58 -3.15 -5.58 16.27
N SER A 59 -3.73 -5.59 17.47
CA SER A 59 -3.16 -6.28 18.64
C SER A 59 -3.83 -7.61 18.96
N GLY A 60 -4.99 -7.93 18.38
CA GLY A 60 -5.69 -9.17 18.66
C GLY A 60 -7.02 -9.30 17.93
N PHE A 61 -7.94 -10.04 18.55
CA PHE A 61 -9.33 -10.15 18.11
C PHE A 61 -10.00 -8.76 18.10
N GLY A 62 -10.64 -8.41 17.00
CA GLY A 62 -11.46 -7.21 16.87
C GLY A 62 -12.91 -7.58 16.58
N SER A 63 -13.86 -6.98 17.29
CA SER A 63 -15.27 -7.11 16.94
C SER A 63 -16.04 -5.83 17.25
N GLN A 64 -17.00 -5.55 16.37
CA GLN A 64 -18.01 -4.50 16.47
C GLN A 64 -19.37 -5.12 16.10
N PRO A 65 -20.50 -4.43 16.32
CA PRO A 65 -21.80 -4.93 15.87
C PRO A 65 -21.80 -5.28 14.38
N GLY A 66 -22.03 -6.56 14.07
CA GLY A 66 -22.16 -7.06 12.70
C GLY A 66 -20.93 -7.78 12.14
N PHE A 67 -19.77 -7.75 12.81
CA PHE A 67 -18.61 -8.52 12.38
C PHE A 67 -17.60 -8.82 13.50
N SER A 68 -16.73 -9.79 13.25
CA SER A 68 -15.56 -10.10 14.07
C SER A 68 -14.41 -10.56 13.21
N THR A 69 -13.19 -10.20 13.56
CA THR A 69 -11.98 -10.75 12.94
C THR A 69 -11.64 -12.12 13.52
N MET A 70 -10.75 -12.84 12.86
CA MET A 70 -10.09 -13.99 13.48
C MET A 70 -9.23 -13.54 14.66
N THR A 71 -9.05 -14.43 15.64
CA THR A 71 -8.05 -14.24 16.69
C THR A 71 -6.67 -14.57 16.11
N PRO A 72 -5.68 -13.67 16.19
CA PRO A 72 -4.33 -14.00 15.76
C PRO A 72 -3.77 -15.21 16.50
N GLU A 73 -3.20 -16.15 15.76
CA GLU A 73 -2.45 -17.28 16.30
C GLU A 73 -1.20 -16.79 17.08
N PRO A 74 -0.64 -17.60 18.00
CA PRO A 74 0.60 -17.25 18.69
C PRO A 74 1.72 -16.83 17.73
N GLY A 75 2.32 -15.66 17.97
CA GLY A 75 3.39 -15.07 17.15
C GLY A 75 2.91 -14.20 16.00
N GLU A 76 1.63 -14.27 15.64
CA GLU A 76 1.09 -13.55 14.47
C GLU A 76 0.98 -12.04 14.72
N MET A 77 0.68 -11.62 15.96
CA MET A 77 0.69 -10.20 16.33
C MET A 77 2.08 -9.59 16.11
N ARG A 78 3.13 -10.27 16.59
CA ARG A 78 4.52 -9.86 16.37
C ARG A 78 4.90 -9.89 14.88
N ARG A 79 4.50 -10.92 14.13
CA ARG A 79 4.76 -11.02 12.68
C ARG A 79 4.15 -9.84 11.92
N MET A 80 2.91 -9.48 12.24
CA MET A 80 2.24 -8.33 11.62
C MET A 80 2.97 -7.02 11.94
N ALA A 81 3.35 -6.77 13.20
CA ALA A 81 4.08 -5.56 13.58
C ALA A 81 5.47 -5.48 12.90
N MET A 82 6.21 -6.59 12.83
CA MET A 82 7.47 -6.67 12.09
C MET A 82 7.28 -6.42 10.58
N THR A 83 6.15 -6.86 10.02
CA THR A 83 5.82 -6.62 8.60
C THR A 83 5.66 -5.13 8.32
N SER A 84 5.02 -4.39 9.23
CA SER A 84 4.88 -2.93 9.13
C SER A 84 6.23 -2.23 9.08
N VAL A 85 7.15 -2.59 9.99
CA VAL A 85 8.53 -2.07 9.99
C VAL A 85 9.27 -2.44 8.70
N ALA A 86 9.22 -3.70 8.28
CA ALA A 86 9.89 -4.17 7.05
C ALA A 86 9.38 -3.50 5.77
N ARG A 87 8.21 -2.86 5.82
CA ARG A 87 7.57 -2.16 4.70
C ARG A 87 7.65 -0.63 4.82
N GLY A 88 8.45 -0.10 5.75
CA GLY A 88 8.77 1.33 5.83
C GLY A 88 8.08 2.11 6.96
N ALA A 89 7.49 1.43 7.94
CA ALA A 89 6.97 2.09 9.13
C ALA A 89 8.11 2.46 10.09
N ASP A 90 8.32 3.76 10.33
CA ASP A 90 9.26 4.29 11.33
C ASP A 90 8.61 4.48 12.71
N GLY A 91 7.31 4.24 12.82
CA GLY A 91 6.57 4.22 14.08
C GLY A 91 5.49 3.14 14.06
N VAL A 92 5.32 2.41 15.16
CA VAL A 92 4.29 1.39 15.32
C VAL A 92 3.66 1.49 16.70
N MET A 93 2.35 1.66 16.73
CA MET A 93 1.52 1.74 17.93
C MET A 93 0.45 0.67 17.86
N PHE A 94 0.23 -0.06 18.96
CA PHE A 94 -0.85 -1.02 19.01
C PHE A 94 -2.15 -0.32 19.40
N PHE A 95 -3.17 -0.47 18.55
CA PHE A 95 -4.53 -0.22 18.99
C PHE A 95 -5.07 -1.51 19.61
N ARG A 96 -5.35 -1.56 20.90
CA ARG A 96 -5.20 -0.51 21.93
C ARG A 96 -4.40 -1.06 23.09
N TRP A 97 -4.07 -0.25 24.10
CA TRP A 97 -3.44 -0.78 25.31
C TRP A 97 -4.35 -1.81 25.99
N ARG A 98 -5.58 -1.39 26.31
CA ARG A 98 -6.61 -2.17 27.01
C ARG A 98 -7.97 -1.96 26.36
N PRO A 99 -8.79 -3.00 26.16
CA PRO A 99 -10.13 -2.87 25.58
C PRO A 99 -11.04 -1.99 26.45
N ALA A 100 -12.07 -1.41 25.83
CA ALA A 100 -13.08 -0.67 26.55
C ALA A 100 -14.04 -1.62 27.30
N HIS A 101 -14.62 -1.17 28.42
CA HIS A 101 -15.67 -1.91 29.14
C HIS A 101 -17.09 -1.59 28.64
N PHE A 102 -17.22 -0.64 27.70
CA PHE A 102 -18.48 -0.18 27.13
C PHE A 102 -18.25 0.45 25.75
N GLY A 103 -19.31 0.63 24.98
CA GLY A 103 -19.26 1.24 23.64
C GLY A 103 -19.15 0.22 22.50
N ALA A 104 -19.05 0.74 21.27
CA ALA A 104 -19.12 -0.07 20.05
C ALA A 104 -17.96 -1.07 19.90
N GLU A 105 -16.81 -0.78 20.51
CA GLU A 105 -15.57 -1.55 20.41
C GLU A 105 -15.25 -2.32 21.68
N ILE A 106 -16.28 -2.70 22.45
CA ILE A 106 -16.11 -3.43 23.71
C ILE A 106 -15.30 -4.73 23.53
N TYR A 107 -15.36 -5.36 22.35
CA TYR A 107 -14.60 -6.56 22.01
C TYR A 107 -13.43 -6.29 21.04
N TRP A 108 -13.03 -5.03 20.87
CA TRP A 108 -11.78 -4.70 20.20
C TRP A 108 -10.62 -4.82 21.18
N MET A 109 -10.00 -5.99 21.16
CA MET A 109 -9.07 -6.41 22.21
C MET A 109 -7.75 -5.63 22.11
N GLY A 110 -7.20 -5.21 23.26
CA GLY A 110 -5.93 -4.49 23.35
C GLY A 110 -4.74 -5.39 23.67
N VAL A 111 -3.54 -4.84 23.90
CA VAL A 111 -2.33 -5.59 24.30
C VAL A 111 -2.57 -6.44 25.57
N ILE A 112 -3.40 -5.93 26.49
CA ILE A 112 -3.95 -6.68 27.63
C ILE A 112 -5.47 -6.88 27.48
N ASP A 113 -6.05 -7.78 28.28
CA ASP A 113 -7.49 -8.09 28.28
C ASP A 113 -8.28 -7.14 29.21
N HIS A 114 -9.61 -7.32 29.28
CA HIS A 114 -10.51 -6.52 30.14
C HIS A 114 -10.22 -6.64 31.63
N ASP A 115 -9.52 -7.68 32.07
CA ASP A 115 -9.21 -7.95 33.48
C ASP A 115 -7.88 -7.32 33.94
N ASP A 116 -7.24 -6.52 33.08
CA ASP A 116 -5.93 -5.89 33.34
C ASP A 116 -4.77 -6.89 33.53
N VAL A 117 -4.95 -8.17 33.16
CA VAL A 117 -3.91 -9.20 33.34
C VAL A 117 -3.05 -9.32 32.08
N PRO A 118 -1.72 -9.14 32.17
CA PRO A 118 -0.80 -9.45 31.07
C PRO A 118 -0.83 -10.93 30.70
N ARG A 119 -0.87 -11.20 29.39
CA ARG A 119 -0.89 -12.56 28.81
C ARG A 119 -0.03 -12.60 27.55
N ARG A 120 -0.18 -13.65 26.74
CA ARG A 120 0.54 -13.88 25.49
C ARG A 120 0.75 -12.63 24.62
N ARG A 121 -0.29 -11.80 24.43
CA ARG A 121 -0.24 -10.59 23.59
C ARG A 121 0.68 -9.50 24.17
N TYR A 122 0.69 -9.35 25.49
CA TYR A 122 1.64 -8.50 26.19
C TYR A 122 3.08 -9.00 25.98
N ASP A 123 3.32 -10.30 26.13
CA ASP A 123 4.65 -10.89 25.94
C ASP A 123 5.12 -10.78 24.47
N GLU A 124 4.21 -10.91 23.50
CA GLU A 124 4.50 -10.70 22.08
C GLU A 124 4.84 -9.24 21.75
N ALA A 125 4.06 -8.28 22.29
CA ALA A 125 4.34 -6.87 22.14
C ALA A 125 5.70 -6.49 22.76
N GLY A 126 5.98 -6.99 23.97
CA GLY A 126 7.25 -6.78 24.66
C GLY A 126 8.44 -7.32 23.86
N ARG A 127 8.32 -8.53 23.29
CA ARG A 127 9.34 -9.10 22.40
C ARG A 127 9.56 -8.26 21.14
N PHE A 128 8.49 -7.83 20.48
CA PHE A 128 8.59 -6.95 19.32
C PHE A 128 9.37 -5.67 19.64
N PHE A 129 8.98 -4.94 20.68
CA PHE A 129 9.65 -3.69 21.04
C PHE A 129 11.10 -3.89 21.48
N HIS A 130 11.42 -5.01 22.16
CA HIS A 130 12.80 -5.34 22.51
C HIS A 130 13.68 -5.53 21.26
N GLU A 131 13.18 -6.26 20.26
CA GLU A 131 13.90 -6.50 19.01
C GLU A 131 14.06 -5.23 18.17
N ILE A 132 13.00 -4.40 18.09
CA ILE A 132 13.08 -3.10 17.42
C ILE A 132 14.06 -2.18 18.14
N ALA A 133 14.06 -2.14 19.48
CA ALA A 133 15.03 -1.34 20.22
C ALA A 133 16.49 -1.72 19.93
N ALA A 134 16.76 -2.99 19.63
CA ALA A 134 18.08 -3.47 19.24
C ALA A 134 18.47 -3.13 17.79
N ALA A 135 17.48 -2.91 16.90
CA ALA A 135 17.69 -2.69 15.47
C ALA A 135 17.44 -1.24 15.00
N LYS A 136 16.80 -0.39 15.82
CA LYS A 136 16.26 0.92 15.41
C LYS A 136 17.30 1.85 14.80
N GLU A 137 18.51 1.88 15.34
CA GLU A 137 19.59 2.78 14.87
C GLU A 137 20.06 2.41 13.46
N GLN A 138 19.81 1.16 13.00
CA GLN A 138 20.18 0.72 11.66
C GLN A 138 19.04 0.85 10.64
N ILE A 139 17.79 1.01 11.08
CA ILE A 139 16.60 0.94 10.21
C ILE A 139 15.79 2.22 10.15
N LEU A 140 15.82 3.07 11.18
CA LEU A 140 15.05 4.31 11.20
C LEU A 140 15.47 5.24 10.06
N GLY A 141 14.50 5.73 9.29
CA GLY A 141 14.72 6.63 8.16
C GLY A 141 15.37 5.95 6.94
N THR A 142 15.54 4.62 6.96
CA THR A 142 15.96 3.88 5.76
C THR A 142 14.79 3.72 4.79
N ALA A 143 15.09 3.53 3.50
CA ALA A 143 14.08 3.29 2.48
C ALA A 143 14.00 1.81 2.10
N VAL A 144 12.77 1.33 1.88
CA VAL A 144 12.53 -0.03 1.37
C VAL A 144 13.03 -0.14 -0.07
N ARG A 145 13.90 -1.12 -0.34
CA ARG A 145 14.35 -1.42 -1.70
C ARG A 145 13.21 -1.99 -2.53
N MET A 146 13.02 -1.45 -3.73
CA MET A 146 12.16 -1.99 -4.77
C MET A 146 12.95 -2.17 -6.06
N ASP A 147 12.78 -3.33 -6.70
CA ASP A 147 13.28 -3.60 -8.05
C ASP A 147 12.15 -3.44 -9.09
N LEU A 148 10.88 -3.63 -8.71
CA LEU A 148 9.70 -3.44 -9.55
C LEU A 148 8.76 -2.40 -8.92
N GLY A 149 8.53 -1.29 -9.61
CA GLY A 149 7.53 -0.30 -9.24
C GLY A 149 6.17 -0.60 -9.89
N ILE A 150 5.09 -0.44 -9.13
CA ILE A 150 3.72 -0.60 -9.61
C ILE A 150 2.99 0.75 -9.48
N ALA A 151 2.70 1.39 -10.60
CA ALA A 151 1.91 2.61 -10.68
C ALA A 151 0.42 2.27 -10.54
N GLY A 152 0.00 1.72 -9.40
CA GLY A 152 -1.33 1.12 -9.24
C GLY A 152 -2.31 1.89 -8.37
N ALA A 153 -1.87 2.96 -7.71
CA ALA A 153 -2.62 3.62 -6.63
C ALA A 153 -2.83 5.14 -6.86
N ASP A 154 -2.66 5.63 -8.09
CA ASP A 154 -2.97 7.03 -8.42
C ASP A 154 -4.47 7.30 -8.33
N PHE A 155 -4.85 8.32 -7.55
CA PHE A 155 -6.22 8.65 -7.22
C PHE A 155 -7.03 9.01 -8.48
N ASP A 156 -6.49 9.93 -9.28
CA ASP A 156 -7.11 10.43 -10.49
C ASP A 156 -7.40 9.28 -11.48
N ASN A 157 -6.44 8.37 -11.67
CA ASN A 157 -6.64 7.20 -12.54
C ASN A 157 -7.66 6.19 -11.97
N GLN A 158 -7.77 6.01 -10.64
CA GLN A 158 -8.86 5.20 -10.07
C GLN A 158 -10.22 5.82 -10.41
N GLU A 159 -10.38 7.13 -10.23
CA GLU A 159 -11.65 7.81 -10.49
C GLU A 159 -11.99 7.82 -11.99
N ALA A 160 -11.02 8.11 -12.85
CA ALA A 160 -11.22 8.09 -14.30
C ALA A 160 -11.60 6.71 -14.81
N HIS A 161 -11.00 5.64 -14.28
CA HIS A 161 -11.35 4.27 -14.66
C HIS A 161 -12.84 3.96 -14.40
N LYS A 162 -13.38 4.37 -13.24
CA LYS A 162 -14.79 4.13 -12.85
C LYS A 162 -15.78 4.67 -13.88
N THR A 163 -15.42 5.69 -14.65
CA THR A 163 -16.33 6.30 -15.63
C THR A 163 -16.62 5.41 -16.83
N TYR A 164 -15.66 4.58 -17.28
CA TYR A 164 -15.85 3.68 -18.41
C TYR A 164 -14.79 2.55 -18.42
N PRO A 165 -15.00 1.46 -17.67
CA PRO A 165 -13.99 0.41 -17.43
C PRO A 165 -13.88 -0.63 -18.55
N ILE A 166 -14.85 -0.70 -19.47
CA ILE A 166 -14.96 -1.69 -20.58
C ILE A 166 -14.74 -3.16 -20.17
N GLY A 167 -15.00 -3.51 -18.92
CA GLY A 167 -14.80 -4.86 -18.39
C GLY A 167 -13.38 -5.19 -17.93
N LEU A 168 -12.47 -4.21 -17.92
CA LEU A 168 -11.16 -4.34 -17.28
C LEU A 168 -11.29 -4.16 -15.75
N PRO A 169 -10.42 -4.81 -14.95
CA PRO A 169 -10.27 -4.47 -13.54
C PRO A 169 -9.79 -3.03 -13.38
N SER A 170 -10.05 -2.44 -12.21
CA SER A 170 -9.46 -1.15 -11.84
C SER A 170 -7.93 -1.24 -11.80
N PRO A 171 -7.22 -0.10 -11.96
CA PRO A 171 -5.76 -0.07 -11.82
C PRO A 171 -5.26 -0.72 -10.52
N LEU A 172 -5.99 -0.53 -9.40
CA LEU A 172 -5.62 -1.11 -8.11
C LEU A 172 -5.88 -2.62 -8.05
N GLU A 173 -6.98 -3.11 -8.61
CA GLU A 173 -7.28 -4.55 -8.65
C GLU A 173 -6.25 -5.31 -9.49
N ASP A 174 -5.88 -4.76 -10.65
CA ASP A 174 -4.84 -5.35 -11.51
C ASP A 174 -3.45 -5.29 -10.85
N ALA A 175 -3.10 -4.15 -10.25
CA ALA A 175 -1.89 -4.00 -9.43
C ALA A 175 -1.82 -5.03 -8.29
N THR A 176 -2.95 -5.32 -7.65
CA THR A 176 -3.05 -6.27 -6.54
C THR A 176 -2.68 -7.69 -6.98
N LEU A 177 -3.03 -8.09 -8.21
CA LEU A 177 -2.66 -9.41 -8.75
C LEU A 177 -1.14 -9.53 -8.91
N LEU A 178 -0.50 -8.53 -9.51
CA LEU A 178 0.95 -8.51 -9.69
C LEU A 178 1.68 -8.43 -8.35
N HIS A 179 1.26 -7.54 -7.45
CA HIS A 179 1.84 -7.39 -6.13
C HIS A 179 1.79 -8.69 -5.35
N ARG A 180 0.64 -9.37 -5.36
CA ARG A 180 0.46 -10.66 -4.70
C ARG A 180 1.39 -11.74 -5.28
N HIS A 181 1.55 -11.79 -6.60
CA HIS A 181 2.49 -12.69 -7.24
C HIS A 181 3.93 -12.40 -6.79
N CYS A 182 4.33 -11.13 -6.76
CA CYS A 182 5.65 -10.73 -6.29
C CYS A 182 5.89 -11.09 -4.82
N TYR A 183 4.90 -10.85 -3.95
CA TYR A 183 4.95 -11.22 -2.54
C TYR A 183 5.19 -12.72 -2.35
N GLN A 184 4.47 -13.56 -3.09
CA GLN A 184 4.59 -15.03 -3.01
C GLN A 184 5.93 -15.56 -3.54
N ASN A 185 6.59 -14.82 -4.43
CA ASN A 185 7.84 -15.24 -5.07
C ASN A 185 9.07 -14.48 -4.53
N GLY A 186 8.91 -13.66 -3.48
CA GLY A 186 10.02 -12.91 -2.90
C GLY A 186 10.60 -11.84 -3.84
N ILE A 187 9.81 -11.35 -4.79
CA ILE A 187 10.21 -10.26 -5.69
C ILE A 187 10.05 -8.94 -4.94
N ALA A 188 11.09 -8.11 -4.92
CA ALA A 188 11.08 -6.79 -4.30
C ALA A 188 10.23 -5.81 -5.13
N CYS A 189 8.91 -5.84 -4.94
CA CYS A 189 7.98 -4.91 -5.55
C CYS A 189 7.38 -3.94 -4.53
N GLY A 190 6.89 -2.81 -5.01
CA GLY A 190 6.03 -1.91 -4.24
C GLY A 190 5.33 -0.91 -5.14
N PHE A 191 4.45 -0.10 -4.55
CA PHE A 191 3.76 0.96 -5.29
C PHE A 191 4.67 2.18 -5.43
N ILE A 192 4.50 2.90 -6.54
CA ILE A 192 5.27 4.10 -6.87
C ILE A 192 4.46 4.99 -7.81
N HIS A 193 4.73 6.29 -7.83
CA HIS A 193 4.20 7.23 -8.82
C HIS A 193 5.29 7.62 -9.84
N PRO A 194 4.97 7.93 -11.10
CA PRO A 194 5.96 8.40 -12.09
C PRO A 194 6.74 9.66 -11.71
N GLU A 195 6.25 10.44 -10.74
CA GLU A 195 6.94 11.62 -10.19
C GLU A 195 7.96 11.29 -9.09
N ASP A 196 7.99 10.04 -8.60
CA ASP A 196 9.00 9.60 -7.64
C ASP A 196 10.34 9.28 -8.33
N ASP A 197 11.39 9.03 -7.55
CA ASP A 197 12.68 8.58 -8.08
C ASP A 197 12.61 7.15 -8.65
N LEU A 198 12.57 7.05 -9.98
CA LEU A 198 12.54 5.78 -10.72
C LEU A 198 13.92 5.14 -10.92
N SER A 199 15.02 5.85 -10.59
CA SER A 199 16.39 5.46 -11.00
C SER A 199 16.87 4.12 -10.44
N ARG A 200 16.27 3.66 -9.34
CA ARG A 200 16.62 2.40 -8.68
C ARG A 200 15.80 1.21 -9.15
N LEU A 201 14.72 1.45 -9.90
CA LEU A 201 13.87 0.40 -10.42
C LEU A 201 14.54 -0.32 -11.59
N LYS A 202 14.16 -1.57 -11.79
CA LYS A 202 14.47 -2.37 -12.98
C LYS A 202 13.26 -2.43 -13.92
N ALA A 203 12.05 -2.37 -13.35
CA ALA A 203 10.81 -2.35 -14.11
C ALA A 203 9.78 -1.42 -13.48
N LEU A 204 8.95 -0.81 -14.33
CA LEU A 204 7.79 -0.01 -13.94
C LEU A 204 6.56 -0.57 -14.64
N TYR A 205 5.55 -0.97 -13.86
CA TYR A 205 4.26 -1.43 -14.36
C TYR A 205 3.20 -0.33 -14.23
N VAL A 206 2.50 -0.04 -15.32
CA VAL A 206 1.39 0.92 -15.40
C VAL A 206 0.07 0.18 -15.72
N PRO A 207 -0.69 -0.23 -14.69
CA PRO A 207 -1.98 -0.90 -14.84
C PRO A 207 -3.09 0.08 -15.26
N HIS A 208 -3.43 0.09 -16.55
CA HIS A 208 -4.64 0.73 -17.07
C HIS A 208 -4.80 2.22 -16.71
N TRP A 209 -3.69 2.99 -16.64
CA TRP A 209 -3.77 4.43 -16.39
C TRP A 209 -4.31 5.16 -17.60
N VAL A 210 -5.65 5.25 -17.66
CA VAL A 210 -6.37 5.87 -18.76
C VAL A 210 -5.96 7.31 -18.96
N MET A 211 -5.62 8.04 -17.89
CA MET A 211 -5.07 9.38 -17.94
C MET A 211 -3.55 9.34 -17.82
N TRP A 212 -2.88 10.07 -18.72
CA TRP A 212 -1.43 10.24 -18.69
C TRP A 212 -1.09 11.73 -18.80
N LYS A 213 -0.35 12.23 -17.83
CA LYS A 213 0.04 13.64 -17.75
C LYS A 213 1.41 13.85 -18.41
N ASP A 214 1.58 14.94 -19.15
CA ASP A 214 2.80 15.18 -19.92
C ASP A 214 4.03 15.39 -19.00
N GLU A 215 3.78 15.85 -17.78
CA GLU A 215 4.78 16.05 -16.73
C GLU A 215 5.50 14.75 -16.34
N TRP A 216 4.88 13.59 -16.59
CA TRP A 216 5.47 12.27 -16.28
C TRP A 216 6.43 11.79 -17.36
N ASN A 217 6.41 12.38 -18.56
CA ASN A 217 7.14 11.87 -19.73
C ASN A 217 8.65 11.85 -19.49
N GLU A 218 9.24 12.95 -19.01
CA GLU A 218 10.70 13.05 -18.86
C GLU A 218 11.27 11.99 -17.91
N ALA A 219 10.62 11.77 -16.76
CA ALA A 219 11.06 10.80 -15.77
C ALA A 219 11.00 9.37 -16.32
N VAL A 220 9.89 9.01 -16.98
CA VAL A 220 9.68 7.67 -17.53
C VAL A 220 10.57 7.42 -18.75
N GLU A 221 10.75 8.41 -19.63
CA GLU A 221 11.69 8.33 -20.75
C GLU A 221 13.13 8.13 -20.27
N THR A 222 13.55 8.88 -19.25
CA THR A 222 14.88 8.75 -18.64
C THR A 222 15.08 7.36 -18.05
N PHE A 223 14.08 6.85 -17.32
CA PHE A 223 14.08 5.50 -16.78
C PHE A 223 14.30 4.44 -17.87
N VAL A 224 13.52 4.50 -18.96
CA VAL A 224 13.64 3.55 -20.08
C VAL A 224 14.99 3.67 -20.79
N ARG A 225 15.46 4.90 -21.06
CA ARG A 225 16.77 5.14 -21.69
C ARG A 225 17.94 4.59 -20.87
N ASN A 226 17.82 4.60 -19.54
CA ASN A 226 18.81 4.04 -18.62
C ASN A 226 18.72 2.51 -18.47
N GLY A 227 17.87 1.85 -19.27
CA GLY A 227 17.75 0.39 -19.30
C GLY A 227 16.61 -0.17 -18.44
N GLY A 228 15.75 0.69 -17.91
CA GLY A 228 14.53 0.29 -17.22
C GLY A 228 13.47 -0.30 -18.16
N THR A 229 12.73 -1.30 -17.70
CA THR A 229 11.63 -1.90 -18.48
C THR A 229 10.30 -1.25 -18.12
N LEU A 230 9.69 -0.54 -19.06
CA LEU A 230 8.31 -0.05 -18.94
C LEU A 230 7.31 -1.12 -19.42
N ILE A 231 6.31 -1.41 -18.60
CA ILE A 231 5.22 -2.34 -18.91
C ILE A 231 3.91 -1.55 -18.82
N LEU A 232 3.25 -1.35 -19.95
CA LEU A 232 1.95 -0.67 -20.03
C LEU A 232 0.85 -1.71 -20.19
N SER A 233 -0.23 -1.57 -19.40
CA SER A 233 -1.45 -2.36 -19.59
C SER A 233 -2.43 -1.66 -20.52
N ALA A 234 -3.53 -2.35 -20.85
CA ALA A 234 -4.53 -1.87 -21.80
C ALA A 234 -5.09 -0.47 -21.43
N LEU A 235 -5.49 0.32 -22.43
CA LEU A 235 -6.03 1.68 -22.29
C LEU A 235 -5.13 2.76 -21.67
N SER A 236 -3.87 2.45 -21.35
CA SER A 236 -2.95 3.45 -20.80
C SER A 236 -2.82 4.65 -21.76
N GLY A 237 -2.90 5.88 -21.26
CA GLY A 237 -2.75 7.11 -22.05
C GLY A 237 -3.83 7.32 -23.12
N THR A 238 -5.07 6.92 -22.85
CA THR A 238 -6.19 7.12 -23.78
C THR A 238 -6.95 8.43 -23.54
N ARG A 239 -6.70 9.10 -22.40
CA ARG A 239 -7.43 10.28 -21.94
C ARG A 239 -6.51 11.38 -21.44
N ASP A 240 -6.99 12.62 -21.55
CA ASP A 240 -6.40 13.78 -20.89
C ASP A 240 -6.88 13.94 -19.44
N GLU A 241 -6.33 14.93 -18.73
CA GLU A 241 -6.67 15.26 -17.33
C GLU A 241 -8.14 15.67 -17.12
N ASN A 242 -8.84 16.07 -18.19
CA ASN A 242 -10.27 16.40 -18.15
C ASN A 242 -11.14 15.19 -18.50
N ASN A 243 -10.55 13.99 -18.54
CA ASN A 243 -11.17 12.72 -18.87
C ASN A 243 -11.75 12.67 -20.31
N HIS A 244 -11.25 13.51 -21.22
CA HIS A 244 -11.59 13.40 -22.64
C HIS A 244 -10.70 12.36 -23.32
N ILE A 245 -11.28 11.59 -24.25
CA ILE A 245 -10.48 10.77 -25.17
C ILE A 245 -9.56 11.71 -25.96
N ILE A 246 -8.26 11.41 -25.96
CA ILE A 246 -7.27 12.21 -26.68
C ILE A 246 -7.56 12.19 -28.19
N ARG A 247 -7.24 13.29 -28.89
CA ARG A 247 -7.43 13.40 -30.36
C ARG A 247 -6.34 12.70 -31.16
N GLU A 248 -5.27 12.28 -30.49
CA GLU A 248 -4.17 11.52 -31.08
C GLU A 248 -4.44 10.01 -30.96
N GLN A 249 -3.69 9.20 -31.69
CA GLN A 249 -3.75 7.74 -31.53
C GLN A 249 -3.23 7.36 -30.14
N ALA A 250 -4.01 6.59 -29.38
CA ALA A 250 -3.58 6.03 -28.09
C ALA A 250 -2.33 5.13 -28.28
N PRO A 251 -1.40 5.06 -27.31
CA PRO A 251 -1.42 5.66 -25.96
C PRO A 251 -0.88 7.12 -25.90
N GLY A 252 -1.00 7.88 -26.99
CA GLY A 252 -0.37 9.20 -27.13
C GLY A 252 1.09 9.10 -27.56
N LYS A 253 1.66 10.20 -28.05
CA LYS A 253 3.00 10.20 -28.67
C LYS A 253 4.12 9.71 -27.76
N ALA A 254 4.14 10.16 -26.51
CA ALA A 254 5.22 9.82 -25.57
C ALA A 254 5.25 8.32 -25.26
N LEU A 255 4.12 7.76 -24.82
CA LEU A 255 4.03 6.32 -24.54
C LEU A 255 4.16 5.46 -25.80
N ALA A 256 3.68 5.93 -26.96
CA ALA A 256 3.88 5.23 -28.23
C ALA A 256 5.36 5.17 -28.63
N ALA A 257 6.12 6.25 -28.42
CA ALA A 257 7.56 6.29 -28.68
C ALA A 257 8.34 5.30 -27.79
N LEU A 258 7.90 5.10 -26.54
CA LEU A 258 8.53 4.18 -25.59
C LEU A 258 8.13 2.72 -25.82
N SER A 259 6.86 2.46 -26.10
CA SER A 259 6.31 1.10 -26.21
C SER A 259 6.38 0.50 -27.61
N GLY A 260 6.51 1.34 -28.65
CA GLY A 260 6.44 0.92 -30.05
C GLY A 260 5.04 0.49 -30.52
N VAL A 261 4.00 0.71 -29.70
CA VAL A 261 2.60 0.39 -30.02
C VAL A 261 1.87 1.61 -30.59
N ARG A 262 0.90 1.36 -31.48
CA ARG A 262 0.00 2.36 -32.08
C ARG A 262 -1.40 1.76 -32.18
#